data_AF-A0A958P3U5-F1
#
_entry.id   AF-A0A958P3U5-F1
#
_cell.length_a   1.000
_cell.length_b   1.000
_cell.length_c   1.000
_cell.angle_alpha   90.00
_cell.angle_beta   90.00
_cell.angle_gamma   90.00
#
_symmetry.space_group_name_H-M   'P 1'
#
loop_
_entity.id
_entity.type
_entity.pdbx_description
1 polymer ?
#
loop_
_entity_poly.entity_id
_entity_poly.type
_entity_poly.pdbx_seq_one_letter_code
_entity_poly.pdbx_strand_id
1 'polypeptide(L)'
;MPNLISSVLQLKCPKCREGDLFCNKSSYQYKGFFDMPKKCTKCGQDFEIETGFYYGAMYVSYALTIAITVAVFVALSVLNLFSIGIFLITD
;
A
#
# COMPACT_ATOMS: atom_id res chain seq x y z
N MET A 1 13.01 22.69 -5.87
CA MET A 1 12.08 21.54 -5.85
C MET A 1 12.56 20.56 -4.80
N PRO A 2 11.71 20.12 -3.86
CA PRO A 2 12.10 19.09 -2.91
C PRO A 2 12.46 17.78 -3.64
N ASN A 3 13.43 17.05 -3.08
CA ASN A 3 13.91 15.79 -3.62
C ASN A 3 12.78 14.76 -3.67
N LEU A 4 12.62 14.06 -4.81
CA LEU A 4 11.54 13.10 -5.04
C LEU A 4 11.45 12.07 -3.91
N ILE A 5 12.59 11.49 -3.54
CA ILE A 5 12.69 10.46 -2.49
C ILE A 5 12.22 11.02 -1.14
N SER A 6 12.65 12.23 -0.80
CA SER A 6 12.25 12.88 0.45
C SER A 6 10.75 13.17 0.49
N SER A 7 10.17 13.61 -0.64
CA SER A 7 8.72 13.85 -0.73
C SER A 7 7.90 12.57 -0.63
N VAL A 8 8.39 11.44 -1.15
CA VAL A 8 7.76 10.13 -0.99
C VAL A 8 7.80 9.68 0.47
N LEU A 9 8.97 9.78 1.11
CA LEU A 9 9.13 9.39 2.53
C LEU A 9 8.31 10.28 3.49
N GLN A 10 8.12 11.55 3.15
CA GLN A 10 7.32 12.50 3.94
C GLN A 10 5.84 12.51 3.58
N LEU A 11 5.38 11.56 2.74
CA LEU A 11 3.97 11.42 2.34
C LEU A 11 3.40 12.75 1.81
N LYS A 12 4.13 13.36 0.87
CA LYS A 12 3.71 14.59 0.20
C LYS A 12 2.92 14.29 -1.07
N CYS A 13 2.15 15.27 -1.52
CA CYS A 13 1.39 15.18 -2.76
C CYS A 13 2.31 14.79 -3.94
N PRO A 14 1.97 13.77 -4.74
CA PRO A 14 2.83 13.29 -5.82
C PRO A 14 2.99 14.31 -6.95
N LYS A 15 2.00 15.21 -7.12
CA LYS A 15 2.01 16.25 -8.15
C LYS A 15 2.89 17.44 -7.76
N CYS A 16 2.60 18.07 -6.62
CA CYS A 16 3.25 19.33 -6.20
C CYS A 16 4.35 19.16 -5.14
N ARG A 17 4.43 18.01 -4.47
CA ARG A 17 5.44 17.65 -3.45
C ARG A 17 5.49 18.54 -2.19
N GLU A 18 4.57 19.48 -2.06
CA GLU A 18 4.51 20.40 -0.92
C GLU A 18 3.34 20.13 0.02
N GLY A 19 2.17 19.79 -0.54
CA GLY A 19 0.97 19.47 0.23
C GLY A 19 1.09 18.14 0.97
N ASP A 20 0.47 18.05 2.14
CA ASP A 20 0.39 16.81 2.92
C ASP A 20 -0.64 15.87 2.28
N LEU A 21 -0.30 14.58 2.16
CA LEU A 21 -1.18 13.55 1.61
C LEU A 21 -2.23 13.11 2.62
N PHE A 22 -1.90 13.05 3.90
CA PHE A 22 -2.80 12.61 4.98
C PHE A 22 -3.18 13.78 5.90
N CYS A 23 -4.38 13.73 6.47
CA CYS A 23 -4.86 14.70 7.47
C CYS A 23 -4.01 14.64 8.75
N ASN A 24 -3.60 13.44 9.15
CA ASN A 24 -2.79 13.21 10.34
C ASN A 24 -1.32 12.96 9.95
N LYS A 25 -0.39 13.69 10.58
CA LYS A 25 1.06 13.56 10.33
C LYS A 25 1.73 12.51 11.22
N SER A 26 1.14 12.23 12.37
CA SER A 26 1.70 11.30 13.34
C SER A 26 1.22 9.88 13.03
N SER A 27 2.14 8.99 12.69
CA SER A 27 1.83 7.58 12.43
C SER A 27 1.39 6.79 13.67
N TYR A 28 1.51 7.39 14.85
CA TYR A 28 1.13 6.77 16.12
C TYR A 28 -0.31 7.08 16.56
N GLN A 29 -1.01 7.96 15.82
CA GLN A 29 -2.40 8.27 16.12
C GLN A 29 -3.33 7.27 15.42
N TYR A 30 -3.90 6.35 16.19
CA TYR A 30 -4.77 5.27 15.69
C TYR A 30 -6.06 5.79 15.03
N LYS A 31 -6.60 6.92 15.50
CA LYS A 31 -7.85 7.48 15.00
C LYS A 31 -7.58 8.34 13.76
N GLY A 32 -8.13 7.92 12.61
CA GLY A 32 -8.03 8.68 11.37
C GLY A 32 -6.64 8.63 10.71
N PHE A 33 -5.82 7.61 11.02
CA PHE A 33 -4.48 7.48 10.44
C PHE A 33 -4.49 7.50 8.90
N PHE A 34 -5.51 6.88 8.29
CA PHE A 34 -5.69 6.81 6.84
C PHE A 34 -6.59 7.91 6.28
N ASP A 35 -6.98 8.91 7.07
CA ASP A 35 -7.83 10.00 6.59
C ASP A 35 -7.03 10.88 5.62
N MET A 36 -7.55 11.00 4.40
CA MET A 36 -6.98 11.81 3.33
C MET A 36 -7.98 12.91 2.95
N PRO A 37 -7.53 14.17 2.77
CA PRO A 37 -8.40 15.21 2.23
C PRO A 37 -8.82 14.88 0.80
N LYS A 38 -9.96 15.42 0.34
CA LYS A 38 -10.42 15.20 -1.05
C LYS A 38 -9.47 15.81 -2.09
N LYS A 39 -8.94 17.00 -1.79
CA LYS A 39 -8.08 17.79 -2.66
C LYS A 39 -6.80 18.22 -1.94
N CYS A 40 -5.72 18.35 -2.69
CA CYS A 40 -4.49 18.94 -2.19
C CYS A 40 -4.69 20.42 -1.87
N THR A 41 -4.31 20.84 -0.66
CA THR A 41 -4.41 22.24 -0.19
C THR A 41 -3.47 23.23 -0.89
N LYS A 42 -2.47 22.73 -1.65
CA LYS A 42 -1.48 23.55 -2.35
C LYS A 42 -1.75 23.66 -3.85
N CYS A 43 -1.97 22.55 -4.54
CA CYS A 43 -2.17 22.54 -5.99
C CYS A 43 -3.62 22.27 -6.43
N GLY A 44 -4.54 21.99 -5.51
CA GLY A 44 -5.94 21.73 -5.83
C GLY A 44 -6.22 20.40 -6.52
N GLN A 45 -5.20 19.55 -6.73
CA GLN A 45 -5.33 18.22 -7.32
C GLN A 45 -6.27 17.35 -6.47
N ASP A 46 -7.28 16.74 -7.09
CA ASP A 46 -8.06 15.69 -6.47
C ASP A 46 -7.17 14.48 -6.19
N PHE A 47 -7.18 14.03 -4.93
CA PHE A 47 -6.43 12.84 -4.52
C PHE A 47 -7.15 11.55 -4.95
N GLU A 48 -8.46 11.60 -5.13
CA GLU A 48 -9.21 10.53 -5.78
C GLU A 48 -9.31 10.84 -7.28
N ILE A 49 -8.47 10.18 -8.09
CA ILE A 49 -8.40 10.43 -9.53
C ILE A 49 -9.71 10.03 -10.22
N GLU A 50 -10.18 8.81 -9.93
CA GLU A 50 -11.46 8.27 -10.36
C GLU A 50 -12.13 7.58 -9.17
N THR A 51 -13.45 7.68 -9.07
CA THR A 51 -14.23 7.01 -8.01
C THR A 51 -14.02 5.50 -8.10
N GLY A 52 -13.54 4.89 -7.01
CA GLY A 52 -13.32 3.45 -6.96
C GLY A 52 -11.98 2.95 -7.52
N PHE A 53 -11.13 3.83 -8.05
CA PHE A 53 -9.81 3.45 -8.58
C PHE A 53 -8.97 2.69 -7.54
N TYR A 54 -8.92 3.20 -6.31
CA TYR A 54 -8.17 2.57 -5.22
C TYR A 54 -8.77 1.24 -4.76
N TYR A 55 -10.10 1.09 -4.83
CA TYR A 55 -10.76 -0.19 -4.55
C TYR A 55 -10.42 -1.22 -5.63
N GLY A 56 -10.42 -0.84 -6.90
CA GLY A 56 -9.97 -1.71 -7.99
C GLY A 56 -8.51 -2.14 -7.82
N ALA A 57 -7.63 -1.18 -7.53
CA ALA A 57 -6.21 -1.44 -7.27
C ALA A 57 -5.99 -2.39 -6.09
N MET A 58 -6.81 -2.30 -5.04
CA MET A 58 -6.79 -3.22 -3.90
C MET A 58 -7.09 -4.66 -4.33
N TYR A 59 -8.17 -4.89 -5.11
CA TYR A 59 -8.53 -6.25 -5.56
C TYR A 59 -7.46 -6.87 -6.46
N VAL A 60 -6.89 -6.08 -7.38
CA VAL A 60 -5.81 -6.55 -8.25
C VAL A 60 -4.57 -6.93 -7.43
N SER A 61 -4.19 -6.09 -6.47
CA SER A 61 -3.05 -6.35 -5.58
C SER A 61 -3.27 -7.59 -4.70
N TYR A 62 -4.51 -7.80 -4.25
CA TYR A 62 -4.88 -8.98 -3.47
C TYR A 62 -4.75 -10.27 -4.29
N ALA A 63 -5.30 -10.29 -5.51
CA ALA A 63 -5.18 -11.44 -6.41
C ALA A 63 -3.71 -11.77 -6.75
N LEU A 64 -2.90 -10.74 -7.01
CA LEU A 64 -1.48 -10.89 -7.29
C LEU A 64 -0.72 -11.44 -6.07
N THR A 65 -1.06 -10.99 -4.86
CA THR A 65 -0.46 -11.49 -3.62
C THR A 65 -0.76 -12.98 -3.39
N ILE A 66 -2.00 -13.40 -3.65
CA ILE A 66 -2.38 -14.82 -3.58
C ILE A 66 -1.57 -15.62 -4.60
N ALA A 67 -1.51 -15.17 -5.85
CA ALA A 67 -0.78 -15.88 -6.90
C ALA A 67 0.70 -16.06 -6.56
N ILE A 68 1.37 -15.01 -6.07
CA ILE A 68 2.78 -15.08 -5.64
C ILE A 68 2.94 -16.02 -4.46
N THR A 69 2.09 -15.90 -3.44
CA THR A 69 2.16 -16.76 -2.24
C THR A 69 2.02 -18.23 -2.60
N VAL A 70 1.05 -18.57 -3.46
CA VAL A 70 0.85 -19.95 -3.94
C VAL A 70 2.05 -20.42 -4.77
N ALA A 71 2.58 -19.59 -5.67
CA ALA A 71 3.74 -19.96 -6.47
C ALA A 71 4.99 -20.23 -5.61
N VAL A 72 5.24 -19.38 -4.61
CA VAL A 72 6.35 -19.56 -3.66
C VAL A 72 6.14 -20.82 -2.82
N PHE A 73 4.92 -21.06 -2.33
CA PHE A 73 4.60 -22.26 -1.56
C PHE A 73 4.85 -23.55 -2.35
N VAL A 74 4.39 -23.59 -3.61
CA VAL A 74 4.63 -24.73 -4.52
C VAL A 74 6.13 -24.89 -4.79
N ALA A 75 6.85 -23.81 -5.07
CA ALA A 75 8.29 -23.87 -5.32
C ALA A 75 9.06 -24.42 -4.11
N LEU A 76 8.76 -23.96 -2.90
CA LEU A 76 9.40 -24.44 -1.67
C LEU A 76 9.07 -25.91 -1.37
N SER A 77 7.84 -26.34 -1.68
CA SER A 77 7.41 -27.73 -1.53
C SER A 77 8.15 -28.66 -2.49
N VAL A 78 8.28 -28.27 -3.77
CA VAL A 78 9.00 -29.06 -4.79
C VAL A 78 10.50 -29.16 -4.49
N LEU A 79 11.09 -28.10 -3.95
CA LEU A 79 12.50 -28.06 -3.57
C LEU A 79 12.79 -28.77 -2.22
N ASN A 80 11.79 -29.40 -1.59
CA ASN A 80 11.87 -30.05 -0.27
C ASN A 80 12.45 -29.14 0.83
N LEU A 81 12.36 -27.81 0.65
CA LEU A 81 12.81 -26.82 1.64
C LEU A 81 11.75 -26.58 2.71
N PHE A 82 10.51 -27.02 2.47
CA PHE A 82 9.37 -26.81 3.34
C PHE A 82 8.54 -28.10 3.45
N SER A 83 8.41 -28.63 4.67
CA SER A 83 7.64 -29.86 4.92
C SER A 83 6.16 -29.55 5.11
N ILE A 84 5.34 -30.03 4.17
CA ILE A 84 3.88 -29.88 4.15
C ILE A 84 3.23 -30.44 5.43
N GLY A 85 3.84 -31.49 6.01
CA GLY A 85 3.32 -32.15 7.22
C GLY A 85 3.40 -31.30 8.48
N ILE A 86 4.39 -30.39 8.61
CA ILE A 86 4.47 -29.50 9.78
C ILE A 86 3.41 -28.40 9.67
N PHE A 87 3.25 -27.81 8.47
CA PHE A 87 2.27 -26.76 8.19
C PHE A 87 0.83 -27.22 8.54
N LEU A 88 0.42 -28.39 8.08
CA LEU A 88 -0.93 -28.93 8.36
C LEU A 88 -1.16 -29.35 9.83
N ILE A 89 -0.12 -29.45 10.66
CA ILE A 89 -0.22 -29.81 12.09
C ILE A 89 -0.17 -28.55 12.99
N THR A 90 0.33 -27.42 12.47
CA THR A 90 0.48 -26.17 13.26
C THR A 90 -0.54 -25.08 12.96
N ASP A 91 -1.39 -25.26 11.94
CA ASP A 91 -2.63 -24.48 11.74
C ASP A 91 -3.83 -25.10 12.48
#